data_AF-A0A497MER2-F1
#
_entry.id   AF-A0A497MER2-F1
#
_cell.length_a   1.000
_cell.length_b   1.000
_cell.length_c   1.000
_cell.angle_alpha   90.00
_cell.angle_beta   90.00
_cell.angle_gamma   90.00
#
_symmetry.space_group_name_H-M   'P 1'
#
loop_
_entity.id
_entity.type
_entity.pdbx_description
1 polymer ?
#
loop_
_entity_poly.entity_id
_entity_poly.type
_entity_poly.pdbx_seq_one_letter_code
_entity_poly.pdbx_strand_id
1 'polypeptide(L)'
;MVALKSVYKGGCPNCGGEALDERLLKGLPCHRCFPLEEEPCKAPERLLQLRDYCSFKDRVKEFEEFFLKRFGAKPWDLQVYWARRLILGRSFSILAP
;
A
#
# COMPACT_ATOMS: atom_id res chain seq x y z
N MET A 1 -24.32 -13.56 15.55
CA MET A 1 -22.88 -13.91 15.70
C MET A 1 -22.17 -12.72 16.30
N VAL A 2 -21.56 -12.85 17.48
CA VAL A 2 -20.73 -11.78 18.05
C VAL A 2 -19.39 -11.84 17.31
N ALA A 3 -19.05 -10.79 16.57
CA ALA A 3 -17.71 -10.67 16.01
C ALA A 3 -16.72 -10.55 17.18
N LEU A 4 -15.78 -11.49 17.29
CA LEU A 4 -14.65 -11.33 18.21
C LEU A 4 -13.94 -10.04 17.83
N LYS A 5 -13.76 -9.14 18.80
CA LYS A 5 -12.92 -7.95 18.66
C LYS A 5 -11.53 -8.29 19.21
N SER A 6 -10.53 -8.25 18.35
CA SER A 6 -9.14 -8.55 18.65
C SER A 6 -8.26 -7.31 18.50
N VAL A 7 -7.24 -7.23 19.36
CA VAL A 7 -6.23 -6.16 19.34
C VAL A 7 -4.89 -6.78 18.95
N TYR A 8 -4.29 -6.27 17.88
CA TYR A 8 -2.97 -6.68 17.41
C TYR A 8 -1.90 -5.72 17.92
N LYS A 9 -1.04 -6.20 18.81
CA LYS A 9 0.16 -5.47 19.24
C LYS A 9 1.14 -5.40 18.07
N GLY A 10 1.68 -4.21 17.79
CA GLY A 10 2.53 -4.02 16.61
C GLY A 10 1.76 -3.94 15.29
N GLY A 11 0.42 -4.02 15.31
CA GLY A 11 -0.39 -4.20 14.11
C GLY A 11 -0.63 -2.93 13.29
N CYS A 12 -0.45 -1.73 13.87
CA CYS A 12 -0.70 -0.50 13.13
C CYS A 12 0.40 -0.25 12.09
N PRO A 13 0.08 -0.22 10.77
CA PRO A 13 1.08 -0.05 9.72
C PRO A 13 1.67 1.36 9.66
N ASN A 14 1.09 2.33 10.38
CA ASN A 14 1.55 3.72 10.38
C ASN A 14 2.53 4.05 11.51
N CYS A 15 2.30 3.50 12.72
CA CYS A 15 3.11 3.81 13.89
C CYS A 15 3.72 2.58 14.59
N GLY A 16 3.39 1.35 14.18
CA GLY A 16 3.79 0.13 14.87
C GLY A 16 3.13 -0.08 16.24
N GLY A 17 2.10 0.70 16.59
CA GLY A 17 1.33 0.54 17.81
C GLY A 17 0.23 -0.52 17.70
N GLU A 18 -0.65 -0.56 18.70
CA GLU A 18 -1.82 -1.45 18.70
C GLU A 18 -2.85 -1.05 17.65
N ALA A 19 -3.49 -2.04 17.03
CA ALA A 19 -4.60 -1.85 16.09
C ALA A 19 -5.72 -2.86 16.32
N LEU A 20 -6.96 -2.40 16.20
CA LEU A 20 -8.16 -3.25 16.23
C LEU A 20 -8.32 -3.98 14.90
N ASP A 21 -8.72 -5.25 14.93
CA ASP A 21 -9.08 -6.03 13.73
C ASP A 21 -10.02 -5.28 12.78
N GLU A 22 -11.09 -4.71 13.29
CA GLU A 22 -12.10 -4.00 12.49
C GLU A 22 -11.48 -2.88 11.66
N ARG A 23 -10.41 -2.23 12.16
CA ARG A 23 -9.69 -1.19 11.41
C ARG A 23 -8.74 -1.81 10.39
N LEU A 24 -8.00 -2.84 10.77
CA LEU A 24 -7.07 -3.53 9.87
C LEU A 24 -7.79 -4.17 8.67
N LEU A 25 -8.97 -4.76 8.89
CA LEU A 25 -9.82 -5.31 7.82
C LEU A 25 -10.26 -4.26 6.81
N LYS A 26 -10.37 -2.99 7.23
CA LYS A 26 -10.67 -1.85 6.37
C LYS A 26 -9.40 -1.22 5.75
N GLY A 27 -8.21 -1.77 6.03
CA GLY A 27 -6.94 -1.19 5.60
C GLY A 27 -6.59 0.12 6.32
N LEU A 28 -7.18 0.38 7.50
CA LEU A 28 -7.00 1.62 8.25
C LEU A 28 -5.91 1.48 9.33
N PRO A 29 -5.09 2.52 9.55
CA PRO A 29 -4.26 2.64 10.75
C PRO A 29 -5.09 2.63 12.04
N CYS A 30 -4.43 2.55 13.19
CA CYS A 30 -5.10 2.73 14.47
C CYS A 30 -5.79 4.10 14.55
N HIS A 31 -6.85 4.20 15.37
CA HIS A 31 -7.67 5.40 15.47
C HIS A 31 -6.87 6.65 15.90
N ARG A 32 -5.80 6.46 16.69
CA ARG A 32 -4.89 7.55 17.09
C ARG A 32 -4.12 8.13 15.90
N CYS A 33 -3.71 7.30 14.95
CA CYS A 33 -2.96 7.74 13.78
C CYS A 33 -3.87 8.29 12.68
N PHE A 34 -5.02 7.67 12.48
CA PHE A 34 -5.93 8.01 11.41
C PHE A 34 -7.36 7.79 11.90
N PRO A 35 -8.04 8.82 12.44
CA PRO A 35 -9.37 8.67 13.02
C PRO A 35 -10.49 8.58 11.97
N LEU A 36 -10.18 8.86 10.70
CA LEU A 36 -11.14 8.84 9.60
C LEU A 36 -11.45 7.40 9.14
N GLU A 37 -12.59 7.25 8.47
CA GLU A 37 -13.06 6.01 7.83
C GLU A 37 -12.96 6.14 6.29
N GLU A 38 -11.78 6.50 5.81
CA GLU A 38 -11.48 6.66 4.38
C GLU A 38 -10.12 6.05 4.02
N GLU A 39 -9.84 5.91 2.72
CA GLU A 39 -8.56 5.37 2.26
C GLU A 39 -7.38 6.27 2.70
N PRO A 40 -6.39 5.76 3.46
CA PRO A 40 -5.33 6.57 4.05
C PRO A 40 -4.53 7.40 3.05
N CYS A 41 -4.28 6.87 1.84
CA CYS A 41 -3.50 7.57 0.82
C CYS A 41 -4.23 8.77 0.18
N LYS A 42 -5.49 9.06 0.56
CA LYS A 42 -6.16 10.32 0.22
C LYS A 42 -5.77 11.48 1.13
N ALA A 43 -5.20 11.19 2.30
CA ALA A 43 -4.71 12.17 3.27
C ALA A 43 -3.29 11.80 3.78
N PRO A 44 -2.30 11.65 2.87
CA PRO A 44 -0.95 11.18 3.21
C PRO A 44 -0.19 12.13 4.16
N GLU A 45 -0.57 13.41 4.21
CA GLU A 45 -0.04 14.41 5.14
C GLU A 45 -0.29 14.05 6.62
N ARG A 46 -1.32 13.24 6.90
CA ARG A 46 -1.65 12.74 8.24
C ARG A 46 -0.90 11.47 8.62
N LEU A 47 -0.21 10.85 7.66
CA LEU A 47 0.50 9.58 7.84
C LEU A 47 1.96 9.81 8.23
N LEU A 48 2.47 8.84 8.99
CA LEU A 48 3.87 8.66 9.36
C LEU A 48 4.48 7.62 8.40
N GLN A 49 4.75 6.39 8.87
CA GLN A 49 5.41 5.35 8.09
C GLN A 49 4.58 4.89 6.88
N LEU A 50 3.25 4.97 6.97
CA LEU A 50 2.37 4.55 5.87
C LEU A 50 2.43 5.53 4.67
N ARG A 51 2.98 6.75 4.86
CA ARG A 51 3.15 7.72 3.77
C ARG A 51 4.04 7.18 2.66
N ASP A 52 5.11 6.47 3.01
CA ASP A 52 6.05 5.90 2.03
C ASP A 52 5.38 4.85 1.14
N TYR A 53 4.44 4.08 1.70
CA TYR A 53 3.60 3.17 0.93
C TYR A 53 2.72 3.91 -0.07
N CYS A 54 2.13 5.05 0.31
CA CYS A 54 1.34 5.86 -0.60
C CYS A 54 2.20 6.41 -1.75
N SER A 55 3.38 6.95 -1.45
CA SER A 55 4.33 7.39 -2.48
C SER A 55 4.75 6.25 -3.41
N PHE A 56 5.00 5.05 -2.86
CA PHE A 56 5.27 3.86 -3.66
C PHE A 56 4.12 3.50 -4.60
N LYS A 57 2.86 3.52 -4.11
CA LYS A 57 1.67 3.25 -4.91
C LYS A 57 1.53 4.26 -6.06
N ASP A 58 1.80 5.54 -5.81
CA ASP A 58 1.75 6.59 -6.83
C ASP A 58 2.82 6.37 -7.91
N ARG A 59 4.05 6.01 -7.53
CA ARG A 59 5.12 5.68 -8.50
C ARG A 59 4.79 4.46 -9.36
N VAL A 60 4.08 3.47 -8.81
CA VAL A 60 3.60 2.32 -9.59
C VAL A 60 2.54 2.76 -10.61
N LYS A 61 1.61 3.63 -10.19
CA LYS A 61 0.58 4.18 -11.08
C LYS A 61 1.19 5.04 -12.20
N GLU A 62 2.19 5.86 -11.87
CA GLU A 62 2.96 6.64 -12.84
C GLU A 62 3.65 5.73 -13.87
N PHE A 63 4.23 4.60 -13.44
CA PHE A 63 4.79 3.60 -14.36
C PHE A 63 3.73 3.01 -15.30
N GLU A 64 2.56 2.61 -14.78
CA GLU A 64 1.48 2.05 -15.60
C GLU A 64 0.96 3.07 -16.63
N GLU A 65 0.81 4.33 -16.23
CA GLU A 65 0.39 5.43 -17.10
C GLU A 65 1.44 5.74 -18.17
N PHE A 66 2.72 5.78 -17.79
CA PHE A 66 3.85 5.90 -18.72
C PHE A 66 3.86 4.77 -19.75
N PHE A 67 3.73 3.53 -19.28
CA PHE A 67 3.72 2.35 -20.14
C PHE A 67 2.56 2.38 -21.13
N LEU A 68 1.34 2.67 -20.64
CA LEU A 68 0.16 2.81 -21.49
C LEU A 68 0.34 3.90 -22.55
N LYS A 69 0.83 5.08 -22.15
CA LYS A 69 1.08 6.19 -23.08
C LYS A 69 2.11 5.85 -24.15
N ARG A 70 3.13 5.06 -23.80
CA ARG A 70 4.25 4.74 -24.71
C ARG A 70 3.98 3.57 -25.65
N PHE A 71 3.24 2.57 -25.17
CA PHE A 71 3.04 1.29 -25.87
C PHE A 71 1.59 1.05 -26.32
N GLY A 72 0.63 1.85 -25.86
CA GLY A 72 -0.78 1.74 -26.25
C GLY A 72 -1.55 0.60 -25.56
N ALA A 73 -0.91 -0.15 -24.66
CA ALA A 73 -1.52 -1.21 -23.88
C ALA A 73 -1.04 -1.13 -22.42
N LYS A 74 -1.81 -1.70 -21.48
CA LYS A 74 -1.37 -1.80 -20.08
C LYS A 74 -0.22 -2.79 -19.94
N PRO A 75 0.71 -2.60 -18.98
CA PRO A 75 1.72 -3.59 -18.68
C PRO A 75 1.06 -4.89 -18.18
N TRP A 76 1.71 -6.02 -18.44
CA TRP A 76 1.31 -7.30 -17.87
C TRP A 76 1.61 -7.35 -16.38
N ASP A 77 0.91 -8.22 -15.63
CA ASP A 77 1.11 -8.34 -14.18
C ASP A 77 2.58 -8.64 -13.79
N LEU A 78 3.29 -9.44 -14.59
CA LEU A 78 4.72 -9.69 -14.40
C LEU A 78 5.56 -8.41 -14.57
N GLN A 79 5.22 -7.56 -15.54
CA GLN A 79 5.90 -6.29 -15.76
C GLN A 79 5.61 -5.29 -14.62
N VAL A 80 4.37 -5.26 -14.10
CA VAL A 80 4.03 -4.49 -12.90
C VAL A 80 4.82 -5.00 -11.70
N TYR A 81 4.95 -6.32 -11.53
CA TYR A 81 5.78 -6.91 -10.48
C TYR A 81 7.26 -6.48 -10.59
N TRP A 82 7.85 -6.54 -11.78
CA TRP A 82 9.23 -6.09 -12.02
C TRP A 82 9.39 -4.59 -11.75
N ALA A 83 8.43 -3.76 -12.17
CA ALA A 83 8.43 -2.33 -11.89
C ALA A 83 8.39 -2.06 -10.37
N ARG A 84 7.54 -2.77 -9.62
CA ARG A 84 7.51 -2.67 -8.15
C ARG A 84 8.88 -2.99 -7.53
N ARG A 85 9.57 -4.03 -8.00
CA ARG A 85 10.92 -4.38 -7.53
C ARG A 85 11.94 -3.28 -7.84
N LEU A 86 11.90 -2.75 -9.06
CA LEU A 86 12.77 -1.66 -9.51
C LEU A 86 12.55 -0.37 -8.70
N ILE A 87 11.29 0.03 -8.48
CA ILE A 87 10.91 1.21 -7.69
C ILE A 87 11.44 1.13 -6.26
N LEU A 88 11.45 -0.09 -5.68
CA LEU A 88 11.99 -0.37 -4.35
C LEU A 88 13.51 -0.54 -4.32
N GLY A 89 14.20 -0.42 -5.46
CA GLY A 89 15.66 -0.59 -5.54
C GLY A 89 16.14 -2.01 -5.25
N ARG A 90 15.29 -3.03 -5.47
CA ARG A 90 15.61 -4.43 -5.16
C ARG A 90 16.12 -5.13 -6.40
N SER A 91 17.29 -5.77 -6.34
CA SER A 91 17.75 -6.67 -7.39
C SER A 91 16.88 -7.93 -7.50
N PHE A 92 16.70 -8.45 -8.72
CA PHE A 92 15.92 -9.65 -9.01
C PHE A 92 16.29 -10.25 -10.36
N SER A 93 15.98 -11.53 -10.55
CA SER A 93 16.01 -12.19 -11.86
C SER A 93 14.63 -12.11 -12.52
N ILE A 94 14.61 -11.94 -13.85
CA ILE A 94 13.38 -11.94 -14.63
C ILE A 94 12.94 -13.39 -14.84
N LEU A 95 11.93 -13.80 -14.08
CA LEU A 95 11.25 -15.08 -14.26
C LEU A 95 9.99 -14.84 -15.09
N ALA A 96 9.92 -15.48 -16.25
CA ALA A 96 8.77 -15.44 -17.15
C ALA A 96 8.64 -16.81 -17.85
N PRO A 97 7.40 -17.23 -18.19
CA PRO A 97 7.15 -18.34 -19.10
C PRO A 97 7.75 -18.12 -20.50
#